data_AF-A0A6L3C500-F1
#
_entry.id   AF-A0A6L3C500-F1
#
_cell.length_a   1.000
_cell.length_b   1.000
_cell.length_c   1.000
_cell.angle_alpha   90.00
_cell.angle_beta   90.00
_cell.angle_gamma   90.00
#
_symmetry.space_group_name_H-M   'P 1'
#
loop_
_entity.id
_entity.type
_entity.pdbx_description
1 polymer ?
#
loop_
_entity_poly.entity_id
_entity_poly.type
_entity_poly.pdbx_seq_one_letter_code
_entity_poly.pdbx_strand_id
1 'polypeptide(L)'
;MAVGADVKIQTIPGYMPLQQHKGMAEIFRANAVNLVGEDNVSYVNHRGGSTDMGDISRLMPVIHPYIGGAVGLGHGATYVIEDYSLAVIKGAKALAYTVIDLLGDNAAHGNSIVGGQRPDMSISEYLKFMRNLASEETYKGG
;
A
#
# COMPACT_ATOMS: atom_id res chain seq x y z
N MET A 1 -19.65 14.52 32.30
CA MET A 1 -18.20 14.21 32.23
C MET A 1 -17.60 14.33 33.62
N ALA A 2 -16.73 13.40 34.07
CA ALA A 2 -16.29 13.31 35.48
C ALA A 2 -15.52 14.53 36.03
N VAL A 3 -15.02 15.42 35.17
CA VAL A 3 -14.28 16.64 35.54
C VAL A 3 -15.05 17.95 35.25
N GLY A 4 -16.34 17.87 34.88
CA GLY A 4 -17.16 19.06 34.57
C GLY A 4 -16.80 19.81 33.28
N ALA A 5 -15.88 19.28 32.47
CA ALA A 5 -15.47 19.89 31.21
C ALA A 5 -16.39 19.50 30.03
N ASP A 6 -16.58 20.45 29.11
CA ASP A 6 -17.08 20.19 27.76
C ASP A 6 -16.00 19.48 26.93
N VAL A 7 -16.38 18.44 26.19
CA VAL A 7 -15.48 17.69 25.31
C VAL A 7 -16.03 17.69 23.90
N LYS A 8 -15.20 18.14 22.95
CA LYS A 8 -15.46 18.00 21.51
C LYS A 8 -14.57 16.88 20.96
N ILE A 9 -15.19 15.87 20.37
CA ILE A 9 -14.52 14.77 19.68
C ILE A 9 -14.68 14.98 18.18
N GLN A 10 -13.57 14.98 17.45
CA GLN A 10 -13.55 15.02 16.00
C GLN A 10 -12.90 13.73 15.49
N THR A 11 -13.68 12.92 14.77
CA THR A 11 -13.21 11.70 14.12
C THR A 11 -12.83 12.03 12.68
N ILE A 12 -11.61 11.71 12.28
CA ILE A 12 -11.11 11.89 10.92
C ILE A 12 -10.67 10.51 10.39
N PRO A 13 -11.14 10.08 9.21
CA PRO A 13 -10.75 8.79 8.65
C PRO A 13 -9.25 8.75 8.32
N GLY A 14 -8.63 7.61 8.60
CA GLY A 14 -7.29 7.27 8.13
C GLY A 14 -7.31 6.35 6.90
N TYR A 15 -6.13 5.88 6.49
CA TYR A 15 -5.98 4.96 5.36
C TYR A 15 -6.59 3.58 5.63
N MET A 16 -7.16 2.96 4.60
CA MET A 16 -7.67 1.59 4.65
C MET A 16 -6.55 0.56 4.82
N PRO A 17 -6.84 -0.65 5.34
CA PRO A 17 -5.83 -1.70 5.39
C PRO A 17 -5.37 -2.10 3.98
N LEU A 18 -4.07 -2.22 3.77
CA LEU A 18 -3.49 -2.62 2.49
C LEU A 18 -3.83 -4.07 2.12
N GLN A 19 -4.32 -4.27 0.91
CA GLN A 19 -4.46 -5.59 0.28
C GLN A 19 -3.52 -5.70 -0.93
N GLN A 20 -2.66 -6.71 -0.90
CA GLN A 20 -1.73 -7.02 -1.99
C GLN A 20 -2.40 -7.99 -2.96
N HIS A 21 -2.46 -7.66 -4.25
CA HIS A 21 -2.95 -8.60 -5.25
C HIS A 21 -1.93 -9.72 -5.49
N LYS A 22 -2.29 -10.96 -5.15
CA LYS A 22 -1.38 -12.13 -5.22
C LYS A 22 -0.78 -12.36 -6.61
N GLY A 23 -1.60 -12.39 -7.67
CA GLY A 23 -1.11 -12.59 -9.04
C GLY A 23 -0.10 -11.51 -9.50
N MET A 24 -0.42 -10.24 -9.32
CA MET A 24 0.52 -9.13 -9.57
C MET A 24 1.78 -9.21 -8.69
N ALA A 25 1.66 -9.65 -7.43
CA ALA A 25 2.81 -9.84 -6.54
C ALA A 25 3.74 -10.97 -7.03
N GLU A 26 3.22 -12.05 -7.58
CA GLU A 26 4.04 -13.13 -8.16
C GLU A 26 4.78 -12.68 -9.42
N ILE A 27 4.17 -11.85 -10.29
CA ILE A 27 4.85 -11.24 -11.43
C ILE A 27 6.00 -10.34 -10.95
N PHE A 28 5.74 -9.48 -9.97
CA PHE A 28 6.78 -8.64 -9.38
C PHE A 28 7.90 -9.47 -8.74
N ARG A 29 7.54 -10.53 -8.01
CA ARG A 29 8.48 -11.45 -7.37
C ARG A 29 9.41 -12.10 -8.39
N ALA A 30 8.88 -12.67 -9.48
CA ALA A 30 9.68 -13.28 -10.53
C ALA A 30 10.71 -12.29 -11.12
N ASN A 31 10.29 -11.05 -11.35
CA ASN A 31 11.18 -9.98 -11.81
C ASN A 31 12.23 -9.57 -10.78
N ALA A 32 11.86 -9.48 -9.49
CA ALA A 32 12.77 -9.17 -8.42
C ALA A 32 13.82 -10.28 -8.23
N VAL A 33 13.43 -11.55 -8.28
CA VAL A 33 14.32 -12.71 -8.19
C VAL A 33 15.41 -12.66 -9.26
N ASN A 34 15.06 -12.28 -10.50
CA ASN A 34 16.05 -12.11 -11.57
C ASN A 34 17.09 -11.01 -11.30
N LEU A 35 16.77 -10.03 -10.45
CA LEU A 35 17.62 -8.86 -10.16
C LEU A 35 18.45 -9.01 -8.88
N VAL A 36 17.93 -9.73 -7.88
CA VAL A 36 18.55 -9.85 -6.55
C VAL A 36 18.79 -11.28 -6.09
N GLY A 37 18.30 -12.29 -6.82
CA GLY A 37 18.36 -13.69 -6.42
C GLY A 37 17.22 -14.09 -5.47
N GLU A 38 16.87 -15.37 -5.48
CA GLU A 38 15.75 -15.94 -4.72
C GLU A 38 15.86 -15.67 -3.21
N ASP A 39 17.05 -15.84 -2.64
CA ASP A 39 17.31 -15.67 -1.19
C ASP A 39 17.09 -14.23 -0.69
N ASN A 40 17.03 -13.25 -1.61
CA ASN A 40 16.86 -11.84 -1.29
C ASN A 40 15.42 -11.33 -1.52
N VAL A 41 14.48 -12.23 -1.82
CA VAL A 41 13.06 -11.88 -2.01
C VAL A 41 12.22 -12.64 -0.99
N SER A 42 11.42 -11.91 -0.21
CA SER A 42 10.56 -12.51 0.81
C SER A 42 9.22 -11.79 0.94
N TYR A 43 8.26 -12.48 1.52
CA TYR A 43 6.98 -11.89 1.91
C TYR A 43 7.09 -11.27 3.31
N VAL A 44 6.62 -10.04 3.42
CA VAL A 44 6.58 -9.32 4.69
C VAL A 44 5.20 -9.50 5.32
N ASN A 45 5.17 -9.91 6.59
CA ASN A 45 3.95 -9.97 7.38
C ASN A 45 3.39 -8.57 7.67
N HIS A 46 2.23 -8.51 8.33
CA HIS A 46 1.61 -7.25 8.74
C HIS A 46 2.60 -6.30 9.45
N ARG A 47 2.57 -5.02 9.06
CA ARG A 47 3.35 -3.93 9.67
C ARG A 47 2.42 -2.81 10.11
N GLY A 48 2.82 -2.05 11.13
CA GLY A 48 2.03 -0.93 11.68
C GLY A 48 2.09 0.38 10.88
N GLY A 49 2.77 0.40 9.73
CA GLY A 49 2.80 1.58 8.85
C GLY A 49 1.51 1.73 8.04
N SER A 50 1.13 2.96 7.72
CA SER A 50 -0.01 3.28 6.86
C SER A 50 0.43 3.90 5.54
N THR A 51 -0.38 3.72 4.49
CA THR A 51 -0.14 4.24 3.14
C THR A 51 -1.48 4.42 2.42
N ASP A 52 -1.55 5.43 1.57
CA ASP A 52 -2.62 5.66 0.57
C ASP A 52 -2.91 4.45 -0.34
N MET A 53 -1.92 3.59 -0.59
CA MET A 53 -2.14 2.34 -1.32
C MET A 53 -3.13 1.39 -0.64
N GLY A 54 -3.36 1.58 0.66
CA GLY A 54 -4.47 0.96 1.37
C GLY A 54 -5.83 1.27 0.75
N ASP A 55 -6.06 2.52 0.40
CA ASP A 55 -7.31 2.97 -0.21
C ASP A 55 -7.43 2.48 -1.66
N ILE A 56 -6.35 2.60 -2.43
CA ILE A 56 -6.33 2.14 -3.84
C ILE A 56 -6.57 0.64 -3.92
N SER A 57 -6.07 -0.14 -2.97
CA SER A 57 -6.28 -1.59 -2.93
C SER A 57 -7.73 -2.02 -2.81
N ARG A 58 -8.64 -1.11 -2.41
CA ARG A 58 -10.10 -1.36 -2.36
C ARG A 58 -10.79 -1.14 -3.70
N LEU A 59 -10.16 -0.39 -4.59
CA LEU A 59 -10.73 0.03 -5.86
C LEU A 59 -10.22 -0.82 -7.03
N MET A 60 -8.99 -1.32 -6.94
CA MET A 60 -8.38 -2.09 -8.04
C MET A 60 -7.22 -2.98 -7.55
N PRO A 61 -6.79 -3.96 -8.37
CA PRO A 61 -5.57 -4.70 -8.14
C PRO A 61 -4.35 -3.78 -7.96
N VAL A 62 -3.63 -3.94 -6.86
CA VAL A 62 -2.39 -3.23 -6.59
C VAL A 62 -1.37 -4.11 -5.90
N ILE A 63 -0.11 -3.67 -5.94
CA ILE A 63 0.94 -4.08 -5.03
C ILE A 63 1.65 -2.87 -4.42
N HIS A 64 2.20 -3.03 -3.23
CA HIS A 64 3.07 -2.08 -2.55
C HIS A 64 4.34 -2.82 -2.10
N PRO A 65 5.30 -3.06 -3.02
CA PRO A 65 6.54 -3.76 -2.69
C PRO A 65 7.48 -2.85 -1.89
N TYR A 66 8.21 -3.44 -0.93
CA TYR A 66 9.31 -2.79 -0.24
C TYR A 66 10.64 -3.19 -0.86
N ILE A 67 11.49 -2.22 -1.10
CA ILE A 67 12.88 -2.45 -1.55
C ILE A 67 13.81 -2.10 -0.39
N GLY A 68 14.79 -2.97 -0.13
CA GLY A 68 15.85 -2.71 0.85
C GLY A 68 16.86 -1.66 0.38
N GLY A 69 17.97 -1.54 1.12
CA GLY A 69 19.09 -0.65 0.79
C GLY A 69 19.15 0.63 1.63
N ALA A 70 18.18 0.83 2.53
CA ALA A 70 18.26 1.84 3.59
C ALA A 70 18.82 1.26 4.89
N VAL A 71 19.55 2.09 5.64
CA VAL A 71 20.02 1.81 7.01
C VAL A 71 19.57 2.91 7.97
N GLY A 72 19.71 2.66 9.27
CA GLY A 72 19.31 3.59 10.33
C GLY A 72 17.84 3.48 10.74
N LEU A 73 17.38 4.42 11.57
CA LEU A 73 16.02 4.42 12.09
C LEU A 73 15.06 4.99 11.03
N GLY A 74 14.06 4.21 10.61
CA GLY A 74 12.99 4.70 9.73
C GLY A 74 12.32 5.95 10.31
N HIS A 75 12.14 6.99 9.50
CA HIS A 75 11.66 8.32 9.92
C HIS A 75 12.56 9.05 10.95
N GLY A 76 13.79 8.58 11.18
CA GLY A 76 14.75 9.18 12.08
C GLY A 76 15.88 9.92 11.34
N ALA A 77 16.64 10.74 12.08
CA ALA A 77 17.75 11.53 11.55
C ALA A 77 18.92 10.69 10.98
N THR A 78 18.96 9.39 11.27
CA THR A 78 19.99 8.48 10.77
C THR A 78 19.55 7.66 9.54
N TYR A 79 18.33 7.88 9.04
CA TYR A 79 17.83 7.17 7.86
C TYR A 79 18.61 7.60 6.61
N VAL A 80 19.29 6.64 5.98
CA VAL A 80 20.07 6.89 4.76
C VAL A 80 19.95 5.73 3.80
N ILE A 81 19.88 6.05 2.50
CA ILE A 81 19.98 5.05 1.43
C ILE A 81 21.45 4.79 1.17
N GLU A 82 21.96 3.65 1.63
CA GLU A 82 23.37 3.28 1.50
C GLU A 82 23.60 2.46 0.21
N ASP A 83 22.72 1.51 -0.09
CA ASP A 83 22.75 0.76 -1.35
C ASP A 83 21.77 1.37 -2.37
N TYR A 84 22.24 2.41 -3.06
CA TYR A 84 21.47 3.08 -4.10
C TYR A 84 21.20 2.17 -5.32
N SER A 85 22.11 1.24 -5.61
CA SER A 85 21.95 0.28 -6.71
C SER A 85 20.75 -0.62 -6.45
N LEU A 86 20.59 -1.11 -5.22
CA LEU A 86 19.42 -1.89 -4.81
C LEU A 86 18.17 -1.02 -4.70
N ALA A 87 18.21 0.00 -3.83
CA ALA A 87 17.03 0.77 -3.42
C ALA A 87 16.38 1.51 -4.59
N VAL A 88 17.18 2.05 -5.52
CA VAL A 88 16.70 2.88 -6.62
C VAL A 88 16.76 2.14 -7.94
N ILE A 89 17.93 1.66 -8.35
CA ILE A 89 18.11 1.14 -9.71
C ILE A 89 17.42 -0.21 -9.89
N LYS A 90 17.66 -1.18 -9.02
CA LYS A 90 17.01 -2.50 -9.09
C LYS A 90 15.53 -2.40 -8.74
N GLY A 91 15.16 -1.59 -7.74
CA GLY A 91 13.75 -1.30 -7.44
C GLY A 91 12.99 -0.77 -8.66
N ALA A 92 13.52 0.25 -9.34
CA ALA A 92 12.92 0.79 -10.55
C ALA A 92 12.84 -0.23 -11.69
N LYS A 93 13.89 -1.05 -11.88
CA LYS A 93 13.87 -2.13 -12.89
C LYS A 93 12.80 -3.17 -12.58
N ALA A 94 12.65 -3.60 -11.33
CA ALA A 94 11.64 -4.58 -10.93
C ALA A 94 10.21 -4.06 -11.22
N LEU A 95 9.94 -2.79 -10.92
CA LEU A 95 8.67 -2.14 -11.27
C LEU A 95 8.47 -2.04 -12.78
N ALA A 96 9.49 -1.62 -13.53
CA ALA A 96 9.42 -1.50 -14.99
C ALA A 96 9.18 -2.85 -15.67
N TYR A 97 9.88 -3.91 -15.25
CA TYR A 97 9.66 -5.26 -15.77
C TYR A 97 8.27 -5.77 -15.45
N THR A 98 7.76 -5.46 -14.25
CA THR A 98 6.37 -5.80 -13.88
C THR A 98 5.37 -5.11 -14.81
N VAL A 99 5.57 -3.82 -15.13
CA VAL A 99 4.73 -3.09 -16.09
C VAL A 99 4.80 -3.73 -17.48
N ILE A 100 6.00 -4.11 -17.92
CA ILE A 100 6.20 -4.79 -19.21
C ILE A 100 5.44 -6.12 -19.24
N ASP A 101 5.57 -6.96 -18.21
CA ASP A 101 4.90 -8.26 -18.16
C ASP A 101 3.38 -8.15 -18.04
N LEU A 102 2.87 -7.09 -17.42
CA LEU A 102 1.44 -6.83 -17.32
C LEU A 102 0.84 -6.36 -18.66
N LEU A 103 1.57 -5.51 -19.40
CA LEU A 103 1.08 -4.83 -20.60
C LEU A 103 1.54 -5.47 -21.91
N GLY A 104 2.56 -6.33 -21.87
CA GLY A 104 3.04 -7.14 -22.98
C GLY A 104 1.96 -8.10 -23.48
N ASP A 105 2.18 -8.67 -24.67
CA ASP A 105 1.26 -9.63 -25.31
C ASP A 105 -0.20 -9.15 -25.30
N ASN A 106 -0.40 -7.91 -25.75
CA ASN A 106 -1.71 -7.23 -25.75
C ASN A 106 -2.37 -7.20 -24.34
N ALA A 107 -1.54 -6.95 -23.32
CA ALA A 107 -1.90 -6.90 -21.91
C ALA A 107 -2.59 -8.17 -21.39
N ALA A 108 -2.25 -9.36 -21.89
CA ALA A 108 -2.90 -10.61 -21.50
C ALA A 108 -2.90 -10.83 -19.98
N HIS A 109 -1.76 -10.63 -19.30
CA HIS A 109 -1.66 -10.72 -17.85
C HIS A 109 -2.44 -9.63 -17.12
N GLY A 110 -2.31 -8.37 -17.56
CA GLY A 110 -3.06 -7.25 -16.97
C GLY A 110 -4.57 -7.44 -17.06
N ASN A 111 -5.07 -7.87 -18.22
CA ASN A 111 -6.48 -8.18 -18.44
C ASN A 111 -6.95 -9.36 -17.59
N SER A 112 -6.13 -10.40 -17.43
CA SER A 112 -6.44 -11.52 -16.53
C SER A 112 -6.55 -11.08 -15.07
N ILE A 113 -5.64 -10.24 -14.60
CA ILE A 113 -5.65 -9.69 -13.24
C ILE A 113 -6.87 -8.81 -13.00
N VAL A 114 -7.14 -7.86 -13.89
CA VAL A 114 -8.28 -6.94 -13.75
C VAL A 114 -9.61 -7.69 -13.92
N GLY A 115 -9.70 -8.62 -14.87
CA GLY A 115 -10.91 -9.41 -15.11
C GLY A 115 -11.17 -10.48 -14.04
N GLY A 116 -10.12 -10.94 -13.35
CA GLY A 116 -10.21 -11.97 -12.30
C GLY A 116 -10.56 -11.44 -10.92
N GLN A 117 -10.44 -10.12 -10.68
CA GLN A 117 -10.75 -9.51 -9.39
C GLN A 117 -11.96 -8.59 -9.47
N ARG A 118 -12.92 -8.80 -8.56
CA ARG A 118 -13.96 -7.82 -8.27
C ARG A 118 -13.42 -6.81 -7.24
N PRO A 119 -13.45 -5.49 -7.51
CA PRO A 119 -13.13 -4.48 -6.50
C PRO A 119 -14.00 -4.64 -5.25
N ASP A 120 -13.41 -4.44 -4.07
CA ASP A 120 -14.13 -4.45 -2.78
C ASP A 120 -15.15 -3.31 -2.73
N MET A 121 -14.81 -2.17 -3.32
CA MET A 121 -15.64 -0.97 -3.38
C MET A 121 -15.55 -0.33 -4.76
N SER A 122 -16.66 0.23 -5.21
CA SER A 122 -16.64 1.32 -6.20
C SER A 122 -16.14 2.62 -5.56
N ILE A 123 -15.75 3.58 -6.39
CA ILE A 123 -15.32 4.91 -5.93
C ILE A 123 -16.41 5.58 -5.07
N SER A 124 -17.69 5.48 -5.47
CA SER A 124 -18.79 6.09 -4.73
C SER A 124 -19.01 5.43 -3.37
N GLU A 125 -18.87 4.10 -3.28
CA GLU A 125 -18.93 3.36 -2.02
C GLU A 125 -17.77 3.73 -1.09
N TYR A 126 -16.55 3.80 -1.62
CA TYR A 126 -15.37 4.25 -0.87
C TYR A 126 -15.55 5.67 -0.31
N LEU A 127 -15.97 6.62 -1.15
CA LEU A 127 -16.20 8.00 -0.73
C LEU A 127 -17.33 8.09 0.32
N LYS A 128 -18.40 7.32 0.15
CA LYS A 128 -19.48 7.23 1.14
C LYS A 128 -18.97 6.67 2.46
N PHE A 129 -18.18 5.60 2.42
CA PHE A 129 -17.58 4.99 3.61
C PHE A 129 -16.71 6.01 4.38
N MET A 130 -15.77 6.68 3.70
CA MET A 130 -14.89 7.66 4.34
C MET A 130 -15.64 8.85 4.93
N ARG A 131 -16.65 9.38 4.22
CA ARG A 131 -17.49 10.48 4.73
C ARG A 131 -18.30 10.07 5.95
N ASN A 132 -18.76 8.82 6.02
CA ASN A 132 -19.51 8.31 7.15
C ASN A 132 -18.64 8.10 8.40
N LEU A 133 -17.32 7.92 8.25
CA LEU A 133 -16.38 7.86 9.37
C LEU A 133 -16.07 9.23 9.95
N ALA A 134 -16.16 10.29 9.14
CA ALA A 134 -15.92 11.64 9.61
C ALA A 134 -17.10 12.12 10.46
N SER A 135 -16.85 12.40 11.75
CA SER A 135 -17.87 12.86 12.69
C SER A 135 -17.35 13.94 13.63
N GLU A 136 -18.27 14.74 14.14
CA GLU A 136 -17.99 15.70 15.21
C GLU A 136 -19.09 15.58 16.26
N GLU A 137 -18.69 15.37 17.51
CA GLU A 137 -19.59 15.17 18.65
C GLU A 137 -19.16 16.06 19.81
N THR A 138 -20.12 16.69 20.51
CA THR A 138 -19.84 17.52 21.69
C THR A 138 -20.60 16.99 22.89
N TYR A 139 -19.87 16.69 23.96
CA TYR A 139 -20.37 16.27 25.25
C TYR A 139 -20.25 17.44 26.22
N LYS A 140 -21.36 17.87 26.82
CA LYS A 140 -21.37 18.96 27.79
C LYS A 140 -20.99 18.48 29.18
N GLY A 141 -20.13 19.25 29.85
CA GLY A 141 -19.89 19.15 31.29
C GLY A 141 -21.10 19.71 32.01
N GLY A 142 -21.75 18.89 32.84
CA GLY A 142 -22.77 19.37 33.77
C GLY A 142 -22.14 20.13 34.93
#